data_AF-A0AAV0WZZ4-F1
#
_entry.id   AF-A0AAV0WZZ4-F1
#
_cell.length_a   1.000
_cell.length_b   1.000
_cell.length_c   1.000
_cell.angle_alpha   90.00
_cell.angle_beta   90.00
_cell.angle_gamma   90.00
#
_symmetry.space_group_name_H-M   'P 1'
#
loop_
_entity.id
_entity.type
_entity.pdbx_description
1 polymer ?
#
loop_
_entity_poly.entity_id
_entity_poly.type
_entity_poly.pdbx_seq_one_letter_code
_entity_poly.pdbx_strand_id
1 'polypeptide(L)' 'MVYAFLISMNQESYQALLNVIRNLLPLVYEQLCIITDFEMPLMNAVQTVMPITKLMGCWFHFCQAVIRYSKQKLNSV' A
#
# COMPACT_ATOMS: atom_id res chain seq x y z
N MET A 1 -3.47 -14.72 -8.29
CA MET A 1 -3.16 -13.28 -8.49
C MET A 1 -4.50 -12.56 -8.68
N VAL A 2 -4.76 -11.50 -7.92
CA VAL A 2 -6.04 -10.75 -7.94
C VAL A 2 -5.77 -9.35 -8.49
N TYR A 3 -6.63 -8.88 -9.38
CA TYR A 3 -6.55 -7.54 -9.96
C TYR A 3 -7.85 -6.78 -9.68
N ALA A 4 -7.73 -5.50 -9.34
CA ALA A 4 -8.85 -4.62 -9.13
C ALA A 4 -8.56 -3.26 -9.78
N PHE A 5 -9.53 -2.77 -10.55
CA PHE A 5 -9.49 -1.41 -11.08
C PHE A 5 -10.21 -0.48 -10.09
N LEU A 6 -9.54 0.61 -9.73
CA LEU A 6 -10.09 1.64 -8.86
C LEU A 6 -10.36 2.91 -9.66
N ILE A 7 -11.42 3.62 -9.30
CA ILE A 7 -11.82 4.87 -9.95
C ILE A 7 -10.95 6.03 -9.48
N SER A 8 -10.37 5.94 -8.28
CA SER A 8 -9.49 6.96 -7.73
C SER A 8 -8.45 6.39 -6.77
N MET A 9 -7.40 7.18 -6.54
CA MET A 9 -6.25 6.86 -5.68
C MET A 9 -6.44 7.43 -4.25
N ASN A 10 -7.68 7.38 -3.74
CA ASN A 10 -8.04 7.94 -2.43
C ASN A 10 -8.34 6.84 -1.40
N GLN A 11 -8.32 7.22 -0.12
CA GLN A 11 -8.43 6.27 0.99
C GLN A 11 -9.76 5.49 0.94
N GLU A 12 -10.87 6.15 0.63
CA GLU A 12 -12.20 5.53 0.56
C GLU A 12 -12.27 4.44 -0.52
N SER A 13 -11.69 4.70 -1.70
CA SER A 13 -11.63 3.73 -2.81
C SER A 13 -10.83 2.50 -2.41
N TYR A 14 -9.70 2.69 -1.72
CA TYR A 14 -8.91 1.58 -1.19
C TYR A 14 -9.66 0.82 -0.09
N GLN A 15 -10.31 1.51 0.83
CA GLN A 15 -11.09 0.87 1.90
C GLN A 15 -12.21 0.01 1.31
N ALA A 16 -12.90 0.46 0.27
CA ALA A 16 -13.95 -0.32 -0.39
C ALA A 16 -13.40 -1.66 -0.93
N LEU A 17 -12.28 -1.64 -1.65
CA LEU A 17 -11.62 -2.85 -2.16
C LEU A 17 -11.14 -3.75 -1.01
N LEU A 18 -10.44 -3.18 -0.03
CA LEU A 18 -9.88 -3.94 1.08
C LEU A 18 -10.95 -4.61 1.93
N ASN A 19 -12.13 -4.00 2.10
CA ASN A 19 -13.27 -4.62 2.77
C ASN A 19 -13.79 -5.84 2.01
N VAL A 20 -13.88 -5.75 0.67
CA VAL A 20 -14.26 -6.90 -0.16
C VAL A 20 -13.24 -8.03 0.00
N ILE A 21 -11.94 -7.72 -0.07
CA ILE A 21 -10.87 -8.71 0.12
C ILE A 21 -10.96 -9.34 1.51
N ARG A 22 -11.13 -8.53 2.55
CA ARG A 22 -11.22 -8.98 3.95
C ARG A 22 -12.34 -10.00 4.16
N ASN A 23 -13.49 -9.75 3.54
CA ASN A 23 -14.68 -10.59 3.70
C ASN A 23 -14.68 -11.81 2.77
N LEU A 24 -13.98 -11.72 1.63
CA LEU A 24 -13.93 -12.82 0.65
C LEU A 24 -12.86 -13.85 0.98
N LEU A 25 -11.71 -13.42 1.51
CA LEU A 25 -10.57 -14.31 1.75
C LEU A 25 -10.52 -14.78 3.21
N PRO A 26 -10.57 -16.10 3.46
CA PRO A 26 -10.48 -16.66 4.81
C PRO A 26 -9.02 -16.74 5.29
N LEU A 27 -8.39 -15.58 5.47
CA LEU A 27 -7.00 -15.46 5.93
C LEU A 27 -6.91 -15.30 7.46
N VAL A 28 -5.75 -15.61 8.02
CA VAL A 28 -5.40 -15.31 9.42
C VAL A 28 -4.73 -13.94 9.46
N TYR A 29 -5.52 -12.89 9.66
CA TYR A 29 -5.08 -11.51 9.51
C TYR A 29 -4.06 -11.10 10.60
N GLU A 30 -4.07 -11.72 11.77
CA GLU A 30 -3.11 -11.47 12.86
C GLU A 30 -1.67 -11.84 12.47
N GLN A 31 -1.50 -12.75 11.50
CA GLN A 31 -0.20 -13.24 11.03
C GLN A 31 0.15 -12.69 9.65
N LEU A 32 -0.71 -11.84 9.07
CA LEU A 32 -0.54 -11.32 7.73
C LEU A 32 0.38 -10.09 7.73
N CYS A 33 1.34 -10.09 6.80
CA CYS A 33 2.14 -8.92 6.47
C CYS A 33 1.62 -8.32 5.15
N ILE A 34 1.12 -7.09 5.22
CA ILE A 34 0.69 -6.32 4.05
C ILE A 34 1.83 -5.39 3.65
N ILE A 35 2.27 -5.51 2.40
CA ILE A 35 3.31 -4.68 1.81
C ILE A 35 2.68 -3.78 0.77
N THR A 36 2.80 -2.48 0.94
CA THR A 36 2.28 -1.47 -0.01
C THR A 36 3.44 -0.64 -0.55
N ASP A 37 3.17 0.16 -1.58
CA ASP A 37 3.99 1.36 -1.80
C ASP A 37 3.78 2.36 -0.66
N PHE A 38 4.52 3.47 -0.67
CA PHE A 38 4.48 4.49 0.39
C PHE A 38 3.34 5.50 0.17
N GLU A 39 2.26 5.09 -0.48
CA GLU A 39 1.11 5.96 -0.71
C GLU A 39 0.24 6.05 0.56
N MET A 40 0.15 7.26 1.13
CA MET A 40 -0.58 7.48 2.39
C MET A 40 -2.06 7.02 2.36
N PRO A 41 -2.86 7.37 1.33
CA PRO A 41 -4.23 6.85 1.20
C PRO A 41 -4.36 5.34 1.34
N LEU A 42 -3.50 4.57 0.67
CA LEU A 42 -3.51 3.11 0.72
C LEU A 42 -3.05 2.59 2.10
N MET A 43 -1.97 3.14 2.65
CA MET A 43 -1.46 2.75 3.97
C MET A 43 -2.51 2.98 5.07
N ASN A 44 -3.18 4.13 5.06
CA ASN A 44 -4.25 4.46 6.01
C ASN A 44 -5.46 3.54 5.82
N ALA A 45 -5.82 3.22 4.57
CA ALA A 45 -6.92 2.31 4.28
C ALA A 45 -6.67 0.91 4.85
N VAL A 46 -5.43 0.39 4.71
CA VAL A 46 -5.03 -0.88 5.30
C VAL A 46 -5.15 -0.85 6.82
N GLN A 47 -4.59 0.18 7.47
CA GLN A 47 -4.69 0.33 8.93
C GLN A 47 -6.14 0.45 9.42
N THR A 48 -7.02 1.06 8.63
CA THR A 48 -8.44 1.17 8.97
C THR A 48 -9.17 -0.17 8.84
N VAL A 49 -8.99 -0.88 7.71
CA VAL A 49 -9.76 -2.09 7.40
C VAL A 49 -9.18 -3.32 8.07
N MET A 50 -7.86 -3.39 8.26
CA MET A 50 -7.13 -4.55 8.79
C MET A 50 -6.11 -4.14 9.87
N PRO A 51 -6.56 -3.50 10.97
CA PRO A 51 -5.67 -2.90 11.98
C PRO A 51 -4.75 -3.90 12.69
N ILE A 52 -5.13 -5.18 12.73
CA ILE A 52 -4.38 -6.26 13.39
C ILE A 52 -3.22 -6.81 12.53
N THR A 53 -3.18 -6.45 11.24
CA THR A 53 -2.13 -6.92 10.32
C THR A 53 -0.86 -6.11 10.51
N LYS A 54 0.29 -6.71 10.14
CA LYS A 54 1.54 -5.96 10.04
C LYS A 54 1.57 -5.19 8.71
N LEU A 55 1.67 -3.87 8.75
CA LEU A 55 1.86 -3.03 7.56
C LEU A 55 3.33 -2.65 7.37
N MET A 56 3.85 -2.81 6.15
CA MET A 56 5.21 -2.43 5.77
C MET A 56 5.24 -1.70 4.43
N GLY A 57 6.16 -0.75 4.28
CA GLY A 57 6.48 -0.16 2.99
C GLY A 57 7.38 -1.07 2.15
N CYS A 58 7.19 -1.06 0.83
CA CYS A 58 7.94 -1.87 -0.11
C CYS A 58 9.39 -1.39 -0.26
N TRP A 59 10.36 -2.24 0.10
CA TRP A 59 11.79 -1.95 -0.02
C TRP A 59 12.21 -1.51 -1.43
N PHE A 60 11.70 -2.18 -2.46
CA PHE A 60 12.02 -1.85 -3.85
C PHE A 60 11.60 -0.42 -4.21
N HIS A 61 10.37 -0.03 -3.87
CA HIS A 61 9.87 1.33 -4.13
C HIS A 61 10.65 2.38 -3.34
N PHE A 62 11.06 2.06 -2.10
CA PHE A 62 11.93 2.93 -1.32
C PHE A 62 13.28 3.17 -2.02
N CYS A 63 13.98 2.11 -2.41
CA CYS A 63 15.26 2.24 -3.11
C CYS A 63 15.13 3.06 -4.40
N GLN A 64 14.07 2.80 -5.17
CA GLN A 64 13.80 3.57 -6.38
C GLN A 64 13.57 5.06 -6.09
N ALA A 65 12.81 5.39 -5.05
CA ALA A 65 12.55 6.78 -4.67
C ALA A 65 13.85 7.50 -4.27
N VAL A 66 14.70 6.86 -3.47
CA VAL A 66 16.02 7.40 -3.07
C VAL A 66 16.90 7.65 -4.30
N ILE A 67 17.03 6.67 -5.19
CA ILE A 67 17.84 6.81 -6.41
C ILE A 67 17.33 7.94 -7.30
N ARG A 68 16.00 8.05 -7.50
CA ARG A 68 15.40 9.13 -8.29
C ARG A 68 15.70 10.49 -7.69
N TYR A 69 15.54 10.63 -6.37
CA TYR A 69 15.83 11.86 -5.65
C TYR A 69 17.30 12.29 -5.80
N SER A 70 18.24 11.37 -5.60
CA SER A 70 19.68 11.65 -5.77
C SER A 70 20.02 12.10 -7.19
N LYS A 71 19.47 11.44 -8.21
CA LYS A 71 19.68 11.83 -9.62
C LYS A 71 19.11 13.22 -9.93
N GLN A 72 17.89 13.52 -9.47
CA GLN A 72 17.28 14.83 -9.66
C GLN A 72 18.11 15.94 -9.00
N LYS A 73 18.60 15.69 -7.78
CA LYS A 73 19.43 16.65 -7.05
C LYS A 73 20.75 16.91 -7.79
N LEU A 74 21.43 15.87 -8.27
CA LEU A 74 22.68 16.01 -9.02
C LEU A 74 22.51 16.77 -10.34
N ASN A 75 21.41 16.53 -11.06
CA ASN A 75 21.14 17.19 -12.35
C ASN A 75 20.59 18.62 -12.20
N SER A 76 20.25 19.04 -10.98
CA SER A 76 19.74 20.38 -10.67
C SER A 76 20.83 21.37 -10.20
N VAL A 77 22.08 20.90 -10.13
CA VAL A 77 23.29 21.69 -9.86
C VAL A 77 23.98 21.98 -11.19
#